data_AF-A0A6S6U0U9-F1
#
_entry.id   AF-A0A6S6U0U9-F1
#
_cell.length_a   1.000
_cell.length_b   1.000
_cell.length_c   1.000
_cell.angle_alpha   90.00
_cell.angle_beta   90.00
_cell.angle_gamma   90.00
#
_symmetry.space_group_name_H-M   'P 1'
#
loop_
_entity.id
_entity.type
_entity.pdbx_description
1 polymer ?
#
loop_
_entity_poly.entity_id
_entity_poly.type
_entity_poly.pdbx_seq_one_letter_code
_entity_poly.pdbx_strand_id
1 'polypeptide(L)'
;MKHIFLLSILFLILGQTHAYAKSFTYHQIDKIPKSVEKDYYIWRFLIQKNTTRQEAKKIIYQANSINKKLRIAYKKKTGLATPSLPRPKGTLPPHIWKNRAKANKYFRKGLKFLQANKMQTATQYFDAARRHYVKRHEKDKTLFWLYMSTKNSLYLKHLERSHSPNMYTLLAADTSNSPYPKTITQRFKYYDKKNFKDNNPITWATIKHKMNSLSNSQISNLADNYTYQESIGIYTYLKAKASDYKKSYFPMPYRDIMKDLPLRRQALIYAIARQESRFVPASVSRSFALGMMQFMPFLIKDIAKKKGYKMDLDKMFNPYVAIEFADYHLDYLNKYLYHPLFVAYAYNGGIGFTKRHILNNKHFRHGKYEPYMSMETMKNVEAREYGKKVLANYIIYLNKLGMPSRISSFIGDLATPSKTDKFRR
;
A
#
# COMPACT_ATOMS: atom_id res chain seq x y z
N MET A 1 -37.50 58.67 21.79
CA MET A 1 -37.84 57.71 20.71
C MET A 1 -36.76 57.77 19.63
N LYS A 2 -36.29 56.59 19.21
CA LYS A 2 -35.29 56.28 18.15
C LYS A 2 -33.81 56.57 18.46
N HIS A 3 -33.18 55.49 18.92
CA HIS A 3 -31.75 55.33 19.18
C HIS A 3 -30.92 55.30 17.89
N ILE A 4 -29.79 56.00 17.95
CA ILE A 4 -28.60 55.83 17.12
C ILE A 4 -27.81 54.65 17.68
N PHE A 5 -27.44 53.68 16.85
CA PHE A 5 -26.34 52.76 17.17
C PHE A 5 -25.50 52.51 15.92
N LEU A 6 -24.32 53.16 15.90
CA LEU A 6 -23.17 52.74 15.11
C LEU A 6 -22.70 51.38 15.65
N LEU A 7 -22.73 50.35 14.80
CA LEU A 7 -22.09 49.07 15.08
C LEU A 7 -20.65 49.12 14.57
N SER A 8 -19.72 49.28 15.51
CA SER A 8 -18.29 49.13 15.34
C SER A 8 -17.95 47.69 14.91
N ILE A 9 -17.29 47.58 13.75
CA ILE A 9 -16.73 46.34 13.22
C ILE A 9 -15.54 45.94 14.11
N LEU A 10 -15.77 44.97 15.01
CA LEU A 10 -14.69 44.30 15.72
C LEU A 10 -14.11 43.20 14.81
N PHE A 11 -13.02 43.51 14.10
CA PHE A 11 -12.21 42.50 13.43
C PHE A 11 -11.54 41.62 14.50
N LEU A 12 -12.18 40.50 14.83
CA LEU A 12 -11.54 39.42 15.57
C LEU A 12 -10.53 38.73 14.63
N ILE A 13 -9.30 39.24 14.64
CA ILE A 13 -8.13 38.52 14.12
C ILE A 13 -7.97 37.28 15.00
N LEU A 14 -8.68 36.21 14.67
CA LEU A 14 -8.35 34.86 15.15
C LEU A 14 -7.01 34.49 14.54
N GLY A 15 -5.94 34.91 15.21
CA GLY A 15 -4.62 34.39 15.00
C GLY A 15 -4.70 32.87 15.06
N GLN A 16 -4.45 32.20 13.94
CA GLN A 16 -4.29 30.75 13.89
C GLN A 16 -3.06 30.40 14.73
N THR A 17 -3.25 30.25 16.04
CA THR A 17 -2.24 29.69 16.92
C THR A 17 -2.08 28.23 16.47
N HIS A 18 -0.97 27.96 15.78
CA HIS A 18 -0.55 26.61 15.40
C HIS A 18 -0.09 25.89 16.67
N ALA A 19 -1.04 25.63 17.59
CA ALA A 19 -0.76 25.07 18.90
C ALA A 19 -0.23 23.64 18.74
N TYR A 20 1.06 23.47 19.03
CA TYR A 20 1.78 22.21 19.30
C TYR A 20 1.50 21.04 18.36
N ALA A 21 1.99 21.12 17.13
CA ALA A 21 2.52 19.92 16.52
C ALA A 21 3.76 19.50 17.33
N LYS A 22 3.85 18.22 17.71
CA LYS A 22 5.02 17.65 18.39
C LYS A 22 6.32 18.12 17.73
N SER A 23 7.18 18.78 18.50
CA SER A 23 8.52 19.23 18.10
C SER A 23 9.55 18.16 18.40
N PHE A 24 10.66 18.20 17.68
CA PHE A 24 11.76 17.25 17.84
C PHE A 24 13.06 18.01 18.07
N THR A 25 13.91 17.51 18.96
CA THR A 25 15.26 18.04 19.14
C THR A 25 16.25 17.30 18.22
N TYR A 26 17.38 17.93 17.92
CA TYR A 26 18.46 17.28 17.17
C TYR A 26 18.88 15.97 17.83
N HIS A 27 19.12 16.00 19.15
CA HIS A 27 19.56 14.84 19.94
C HIS A 27 18.54 13.69 19.95
N GLN A 28 17.23 13.98 19.92
CA GLN A 28 16.20 12.93 19.80
C GLN A 28 16.31 12.19 18.46
N ILE A 29 16.56 12.91 17.37
CA ILE A 29 16.65 12.32 16.03
C ILE A 29 17.98 11.61 15.82
N ASP A 30 19.05 12.16 16.40
CA ASP A 30 20.41 11.62 16.33
C ASP A 30 20.45 10.15 16.77
N LYS A 31 19.76 9.82 17.87
CA LYS A 31 19.65 8.46 18.44
C LYS A 31 18.87 7.45 17.59
N ILE A 32 18.11 7.90 16.58
CA ILE A 32 17.32 6.99 15.75
C ILE A 32 18.26 6.26 14.78
N PRO A 33 18.12 4.93 14.60
CA PRO A 33 18.88 4.21 13.57
C PRO A 33 18.58 4.74 12.16
N LYS A 34 19.60 4.77 11.29
CA LYS A 34 19.47 5.19 9.90
C LYS A 34 18.39 4.36 9.19
N SER A 35 17.29 5.01 8.83
CA SER A 35 16.06 4.35 8.38
C SER A 35 15.12 5.34 7.67
N VAL A 36 14.05 4.84 7.04
CA VAL A 36 13.01 5.69 6.44
C VAL A 36 12.23 6.45 7.52
N GLU A 37 12.07 5.86 8.70
CA GLU A 37 11.46 6.49 9.87
C GLU A 37 12.32 7.66 10.37
N LYS A 38 13.66 7.50 10.40
CA LYS A 38 14.58 8.61 10.66
C LYS A 38 14.44 9.71 9.60
N ASP A 39 14.38 9.37 8.31
CA ASP A 39 14.16 10.33 7.22
C ASP A 39 12.89 11.18 7.44
N TYR A 40 11.82 10.55 7.93
CA TYR A 40 10.58 11.24 8.28
C TYR A 40 10.76 12.22 9.43
N TYR A 41 11.45 11.83 10.49
CA TYR A 41 11.70 12.73 11.62
C TYR A 41 12.67 13.85 11.27
N ILE A 42 13.67 13.59 10.41
CA ILE A 42 14.51 14.63 9.82
C ILE A 42 13.63 15.62 9.05
N TRP A 43 12.69 15.15 8.23
CA TRP A 43 11.76 16.04 7.54
C TRP A 43 10.90 16.86 8.50
N ARG A 44 10.36 16.26 9.56
CA ARG A 44 9.60 16.96 10.61
C ARG A 44 10.43 18.05 11.30
N PHE A 45 11.69 17.74 11.57
CA PHE A 45 12.65 18.69 12.14
C PHE A 45 13.02 19.80 11.17
N LEU A 46 13.19 19.54 9.88
CA LEU A 46 13.51 20.61 8.94
C LEU A 46 12.35 21.61 8.75
N ILE A 47 11.09 21.19 8.95
CA ILE A 47 9.91 22.06 8.75
C ILE A 47 9.43 22.79 10.01
N GLN A 48 9.90 22.43 11.21
CA GLN A 48 9.53 23.15 12.43
C GLN A 48 10.24 24.52 12.50
N LYS A 49 9.62 25.48 13.20
CA LYS A 49 10.08 26.86 13.24
C LYS A 49 11.45 26.99 13.93
N ASN A 50 11.63 26.31 15.05
CA ASN A 50 12.79 26.39 15.94
C ASN A 50 14.07 25.70 15.43
N THR A 51 14.03 24.94 14.35
CA THR A 51 15.25 24.34 13.79
C THR A 51 16.12 25.39 13.13
N THR A 52 17.37 25.47 13.56
CA THR A 52 18.37 26.41 13.05
C THR A 52 18.96 25.95 11.71
N ARG A 53 19.59 26.89 10.99
CA ARG A 53 20.31 26.59 9.75
C ARG A 53 21.49 25.64 9.98
N GLN A 54 22.19 25.77 11.11
CA GLN A 54 23.34 24.93 11.45
C GLN A 54 22.92 23.49 11.76
N GLU A 55 21.87 23.29 12.56
CA GLU A 55 21.33 21.96 12.82
C GLU A 55 20.84 21.30 11.53
N ALA A 56 20.16 22.05 10.67
CA ALA A 56 19.69 21.55 9.38
C ALA A 56 20.84 21.06 8.48
N LYS A 57 21.96 21.81 8.43
CA LYS A 57 23.18 21.42 7.70
C LYS A 57 23.80 20.13 8.24
N LYS A 58 23.77 19.91 9.56
CA LYS A 58 24.32 18.70 10.20
C LYS A 58 23.42 17.48 10.02
N ILE A 59 22.13 17.62 10.35
CA ILE A 59 21.22 16.47 10.46
C ILE A 59 20.93 15.78 9.11
N ILE A 60 21.00 16.51 7.99
CA ILE A 60 20.68 15.96 6.66
C ILE A 60 21.59 14.79 6.27
N TYR A 61 22.84 14.77 6.74
CA TYR A 61 23.80 13.69 6.47
C TYR A 61 23.42 12.37 7.17
N GLN A 62 22.54 12.43 8.17
CA GLN A 62 22.02 11.25 8.86
C GLN A 62 20.86 10.59 8.13
N ALA A 63 20.32 11.21 7.08
CA ALA A 63 19.24 10.61 6.30
C ALA A 63 19.73 9.32 5.62
N ASN A 64 18.86 8.31 5.61
CA ASN A 64 19.00 7.11 4.81
C ASN A 64 18.84 7.39 3.31
N SER A 65 17.91 8.27 2.95
CA SER A 65 17.67 8.64 1.55
C SER A 65 17.06 10.04 1.41
N ILE A 66 17.43 10.76 0.34
CA ILE A 66 16.92 12.12 0.10
C ILE A 66 15.77 12.10 -0.94
N ASN A 67 14.55 12.02 -0.42
CA ASN A 67 13.33 12.18 -1.22
C ASN A 67 13.04 13.66 -1.56
N LYS A 68 12.04 13.91 -2.41
CA LYS A 68 11.64 15.27 -2.81
C LYS A 68 11.26 16.18 -1.62
N LYS A 69 10.58 15.65 -0.61
CA LYS A 69 10.14 16.42 0.57
C LYS A 69 11.33 16.90 1.41
N LEU A 70 12.32 16.04 1.63
CA LEU A 70 13.56 16.40 2.31
C LEU A 70 14.34 17.47 1.54
N ARG A 71 14.45 17.36 0.21
CA ARG A 71 15.11 18.39 -0.61
C ARG A 71 14.46 19.75 -0.45
N ILE A 72 13.13 19.79 -0.54
CA ILE A 72 12.37 21.04 -0.42
C ILE A 72 12.53 21.63 0.99
N ALA A 73 12.38 20.80 2.03
CA ALA A 73 12.49 21.26 3.42
C ALA A 73 13.92 21.76 3.73
N TYR A 74 14.95 21.03 3.30
CA TYR A 74 16.34 21.42 3.47
C TYR A 74 16.67 22.72 2.73
N LYS A 75 16.28 22.84 1.45
CA LYS A 75 16.50 24.07 0.67
C LYS A 75 15.80 25.26 1.31
N LYS A 76 14.54 25.10 1.75
CA LYS A 76 13.79 26.15 2.43
C LYS A 76 14.48 26.60 3.74
N LYS A 77 15.05 25.65 4.50
CA LYS A 77 15.67 25.94 5.80
C LYS A 77 17.08 26.50 5.70
N THR A 78 17.83 26.17 4.64
CA THR A 78 19.26 26.48 4.53
C THR A 78 19.65 27.40 3.38
N GLY A 79 18.78 27.56 2.37
CA GLY A 79 19.09 28.19 1.09
C GLY A 79 19.90 27.33 0.12
N LEU A 80 20.32 26.12 0.52
CA LEU A 80 21.28 25.30 -0.22
C LEU A 80 20.62 24.09 -0.89
N ALA A 81 21.26 23.58 -1.95
CA ALA A 81 20.95 22.26 -2.47
C ALA A 81 21.33 21.16 -1.46
N THR A 82 20.58 20.06 -1.43
CA THR A 82 20.90 18.92 -0.56
C THR A 82 22.21 18.27 -0.99
N PRO A 83 23.04 17.82 -0.03
CA PRO A 83 24.27 17.08 -0.34
C PRO A 83 23.95 15.73 -1.00
N SER A 84 24.90 15.22 -1.78
CA SER A 84 24.86 13.83 -2.24
C SER A 84 25.14 12.91 -1.05
N LEU A 85 24.28 11.90 -0.84
CA LEU A 85 24.53 10.88 0.17
C LEU A 85 25.14 9.64 -0.48
N PRO A 86 26.03 8.91 0.22
CA PRO A 86 26.48 7.60 -0.22
C PRO A 86 25.28 6.70 -0.51
N ARG A 87 25.30 6.00 -1.64
CA ARG A 87 24.23 5.03 -1.96
C ARG A 87 24.21 3.96 -0.85
N PRO A 88 23.03 3.65 -0.28
CA PRO A 88 22.94 2.57 0.70
C PRO A 88 23.48 1.26 0.13
N LYS A 89 24.34 0.56 0.87
CA LYS A 89 24.74 -0.82 0.55
C LYS A 89 23.46 -1.68 0.54
N GLY A 90 23.15 -2.35 -0.58
CA GLY A 90 21.95 -3.18 -0.72
C GLY A 90 21.06 -2.90 -1.93
N THR A 91 21.54 -2.18 -2.95
CA THR A 91 20.89 -2.24 -4.26
C THR A 91 20.91 -3.69 -4.75
N LEU A 92 19.75 -4.23 -5.15
CA LEU A 92 19.67 -5.57 -5.76
C LEU A 92 20.76 -5.68 -6.84
N PRO A 93 21.46 -6.82 -6.91
CA PRO A 93 22.50 -7.03 -7.92
C PRO A 93 22.05 -6.60 -9.31
N PRO A 94 22.91 -5.95 -10.11
CA PRO A 94 22.50 -5.35 -11.37
C PRO A 94 21.78 -6.31 -12.34
N HIS A 95 22.13 -7.60 -12.31
CA HIS A 95 21.48 -8.61 -13.14
C HIS A 95 19.99 -8.80 -12.80
N ILE A 96 19.56 -8.63 -11.54
CA ILE A 96 18.16 -8.84 -11.13
C ILE A 96 17.24 -7.81 -11.78
N TRP A 97 17.61 -6.52 -11.75
CA TRP A 97 16.77 -5.48 -12.35
C TRP A 97 16.81 -5.55 -13.88
N LYS A 98 17.96 -5.88 -14.49
CA LYS A 98 18.09 -6.11 -15.94
C LYS A 98 17.19 -7.25 -16.40
N ASN A 99 17.20 -8.39 -15.69
CA ASN A 99 16.36 -9.54 -15.98
C ASN A 99 14.87 -9.20 -15.91
N ARG A 100 14.45 -8.48 -14.86
CA ARG A 100 13.06 -8.04 -14.73
C ARG A 100 12.64 -7.07 -15.83
N ALA A 101 13.52 -6.15 -16.23
CA ALA A 101 13.25 -5.22 -17.33
C ALA A 101 13.07 -5.98 -18.66
N LYS A 102 13.92 -6.97 -18.94
CA LYS A 102 13.83 -7.86 -20.09
C LYS A 102 12.53 -8.68 -20.06
N ALA A 103 12.18 -9.27 -18.93
CA ALA A 103 10.91 -9.99 -18.74
C ALA A 103 9.69 -9.09 -19.04
N ASN A 104 9.68 -7.86 -18.52
CA ASN A 104 8.61 -6.90 -18.79
C ASN A 104 8.50 -6.52 -20.28
N LYS A 105 9.63 -6.45 -21.00
CA LYS A 105 9.64 -6.21 -22.45
C LYS A 105 8.98 -7.38 -23.18
N TYR A 106 9.35 -8.62 -22.85
CA TYR A 106 8.73 -9.80 -23.44
C TYR A 106 7.25 -9.92 -23.11
N PHE A 107 6.86 -9.70 -21.85
CA PHE A 107 5.47 -9.75 -21.44
C PHE A 107 4.60 -8.76 -22.23
N ARG A 108 5.05 -7.51 -22.39
CA ARG A 108 4.35 -6.50 -23.21
C ARG A 108 4.26 -6.89 -24.68
N LYS A 109 5.31 -7.51 -25.25
CA LYS A 109 5.26 -8.04 -26.62
C LYS A 109 4.23 -9.16 -26.73
N GLY A 110 4.18 -10.08 -25.76
CA GLY A 110 3.18 -11.15 -25.68
C GLY A 110 1.76 -10.60 -25.72
N LEU A 111 1.45 -9.59 -24.90
CA LEU A 111 0.14 -8.93 -24.92
C LEU A 111 -0.20 -8.33 -26.30
N LYS A 112 0.75 -7.64 -26.94
CA LYS A 112 0.55 -7.04 -28.28
C LYS A 112 0.26 -8.11 -29.33
N PHE A 113 1.03 -9.19 -29.37
CA PHE A 113 0.82 -10.28 -30.33
C PHE A 113 -0.50 -11.01 -30.08
N LEU A 114 -0.90 -11.15 -28.81
CA LEU A 114 -2.18 -11.74 -28.45
C LEU A 114 -3.36 -10.89 -28.95
N GLN A 115 -3.28 -9.57 -28.79
CA GLN A 115 -4.28 -8.64 -29.34
C GLN A 115 -4.34 -8.66 -30.87
N ALA A 116 -3.21 -8.91 -31.54
CA ALA A 116 -3.12 -9.08 -32.98
C ALA A 116 -3.50 -10.49 -33.47
N ASN A 117 -4.14 -11.31 -32.63
CA ASN A 117 -4.51 -12.71 -32.90
C ASN A 117 -3.34 -13.64 -33.27
N LYS A 118 -2.08 -13.27 -33.00
CA LYS A 118 -0.88 -14.08 -33.24
C LYS A 118 -0.56 -14.97 -32.03
N MET A 119 -1.39 -15.99 -31.80
CA MET A 119 -1.37 -16.82 -30.58
C MET A 119 -0.01 -17.49 -30.31
N GLN A 120 0.59 -18.13 -31.32
CA GLN A 120 1.86 -18.86 -31.16
C GLN A 120 3.01 -17.91 -30.78
N THR A 121 3.11 -16.78 -31.48
CA THR A 121 4.10 -15.73 -31.17
C THR A 121 3.88 -15.14 -29.78
N ALA A 122 2.62 -14.89 -29.39
CA ALA A 122 2.30 -14.42 -28.05
C ALA A 122 2.77 -15.40 -26.97
N THR A 123 2.48 -16.70 -27.15
CA THR A 123 2.91 -17.79 -26.26
C THR A 123 4.43 -17.82 -26.08
N GLN A 124 5.20 -17.73 -27.17
CA GLN A 124 6.67 -17.69 -27.11
C GLN A 124 7.18 -16.51 -26.26
N TYR A 125 6.57 -15.33 -26.42
CA TYR A 125 6.94 -14.16 -25.62
C TYR A 125 6.53 -14.27 -24.15
N PHE A 126 5.37 -14.84 -23.84
CA PHE A 126 4.96 -15.09 -22.46
C PHE A 126 5.88 -16.13 -21.78
N ASP A 127 6.28 -17.17 -22.49
CA ASP A 127 7.25 -18.14 -21.97
C ASP A 127 8.64 -17.51 -21.72
N ALA A 128 9.13 -16.71 -22.69
CA ALA A 128 10.37 -15.95 -22.51
C ALA A 128 10.30 -15.03 -21.28
N ALA A 129 9.17 -14.34 -21.06
CA ALA A 129 8.96 -13.53 -19.87
C ALA A 129 9.01 -14.39 -18.58
N ARG A 130 8.32 -15.54 -18.57
CA ARG A 130 8.26 -16.48 -17.44
C ARG A 130 9.65 -16.96 -17.01
N ARG A 131 10.52 -17.29 -17.98
CA ARG A 131 11.90 -17.73 -17.74
C ARG A 131 12.79 -16.64 -17.12
N HIS A 132 12.51 -15.37 -17.39
CA HIS A 132 13.28 -14.24 -16.85
C HIS A 132 12.73 -13.65 -15.55
N TYR A 133 11.44 -13.81 -15.26
CA TYR A 133 10.90 -13.35 -13.97
C TYR A 133 11.45 -14.18 -12.81
N VAL A 134 11.77 -13.50 -11.70
CA VAL A 134 12.25 -14.16 -10.47
C VAL A 134 11.10 -14.30 -9.47
N LYS A 135 10.26 -13.27 -9.33
CA LYS A 135 9.20 -13.24 -8.32
C LYS A 135 8.05 -14.16 -8.71
N ARG A 136 7.57 -14.97 -7.76
CA ARG A 136 6.48 -15.94 -7.97
C ARG A 136 5.25 -15.34 -8.65
N HIS A 137 4.69 -14.25 -8.11
CA HIS A 137 3.50 -13.61 -8.70
C HIS A 137 3.69 -13.08 -10.14
N GLU A 138 4.92 -12.75 -10.56
CA GLU A 138 5.20 -12.36 -11.94
C GLU A 138 5.26 -13.59 -12.86
N LYS A 139 5.75 -14.74 -12.35
CA LYS A 139 5.64 -16.03 -13.04
C LYS A 139 4.18 -16.49 -13.15
N ASP A 140 3.41 -16.37 -12.07
CA ASP A 140 1.99 -16.74 -12.06
C ASP A 140 1.20 -15.91 -13.09
N LYS A 141 1.47 -14.60 -13.17
CA LYS A 141 0.96 -13.74 -14.24
C LYS A 141 1.23 -14.32 -15.62
N THR A 142 2.48 -14.73 -15.90
CA THR A 142 2.81 -15.34 -17.21
C THR A 142 2.13 -16.67 -17.45
N LEU A 143 1.95 -17.51 -16.42
CA LEU A 143 1.22 -18.78 -16.54
C LEU A 143 -0.24 -18.55 -16.91
N PHE A 144 -0.89 -17.55 -16.31
CA PHE A 144 -2.25 -17.19 -16.69
C PHE A 144 -2.33 -16.74 -18.15
N TRP A 145 -1.41 -15.90 -18.61
CA TRP A 145 -1.41 -15.46 -20.01
C TRP A 145 -1.03 -16.56 -21.00
N LEU A 146 -0.19 -17.52 -20.61
CA LEU A 146 0.07 -18.74 -21.37
C LEU A 146 -1.19 -19.61 -21.48
N TYR A 147 -1.97 -19.75 -20.41
CA TYR A 147 -3.29 -20.37 -20.47
C TYR A 147 -4.22 -19.60 -21.42
N MET A 148 -4.25 -18.27 -21.34
CA MET A 148 -5.11 -17.46 -22.21
C MET A 148 -4.75 -17.57 -23.70
N SER A 149 -3.47 -17.78 -24.05
CA SER A 149 -3.01 -17.90 -25.44
C SER A 149 -3.06 -19.33 -26.00
N THR A 150 -3.04 -20.36 -25.15
CA THR A 150 -2.97 -21.77 -25.58
C THR A 150 -4.19 -22.61 -25.21
N LYS A 151 -4.96 -22.18 -24.20
CA LYS A 151 -6.00 -22.96 -23.52
C LYS A 151 -5.51 -24.27 -22.90
N ASN A 152 -4.20 -24.45 -22.76
CA ASN A 152 -3.62 -25.63 -22.11
C ASN A 152 -3.83 -25.58 -20.58
N SER A 153 -4.64 -26.51 -20.06
CA SER A 153 -4.99 -26.61 -18.64
C SER A 153 -3.80 -26.90 -17.71
N LEU A 154 -2.65 -27.39 -18.23
CA LEU A 154 -1.44 -27.58 -17.42
C LEU A 154 -0.98 -26.27 -16.77
N TYR A 155 -1.16 -25.13 -17.43
CA TYR A 155 -0.82 -23.84 -16.84
C TYR A 155 -1.73 -23.47 -15.65
N LEU A 156 -3.00 -23.88 -15.66
CA LEU A 156 -3.88 -23.75 -14.49
C LEU A 156 -3.41 -24.64 -13.34
N LYS A 157 -3.06 -25.90 -13.63
CA LYS A 157 -2.49 -26.81 -12.62
C LYS A 157 -1.20 -26.25 -11.99
N HIS A 158 -0.36 -25.56 -12.77
CA HIS A 158 0.82 -24.88 -12.23
C HIS A 158 0.47 -23.68 -11.34
N LEU A 159 -0.58 -22.92 -11.69
CA LEU A 159 -1.08 -21.81 -10.86
C LEU A 159 -1.64 -22.29 -9.53
N GLU A 160 -2.41 -23.38 -9.52
CA GLU A 160 -2.98 -23.96 -8.31
C GLU A 160 -1.91 -24.47 -7.32
N ARG A 161 -0.74 -24.89 -7.84
CA ARG A 161 0.42 -25.27 -7.03
C ARG A 161 1.25 -24.09 -6.52
N SER A 162 0.92 -22.85 -6.90
CA SER A 162 1.67 -21.68 -6.46
C SER A 162 1.47 -21.40 -4.98
N HIS A 163 2.56 -21.17 -4.25
CA HIS A 163 2.54 -20.77 -2.83
C HIS A 163 2.14 -19.30 -2.62
N SER A 164 1.85 -18.53 -3.67
CA SER A 164 1.56 -17.10 -3.59
C SER A 164 0.09 -16.83 -3.89
N PRO A 165 -0.78 -16.61 -2.90
CA PRO A 165 -2.15 -16.15 -3.14
C PRO A 165 -2.12 -14.81 -3.87
N ASN A 166 -2.62 -14.80 -5.09
CA ASN A 166 -2.74 -13.64 -5.95
C ASN A 166 -3.90 -13.81 -6.94
N MET A 167 -4.25 -12.73 -7.63
CA MET A 167 -5.39 -12.71 -8.55
C MET A 167 -5.39 -13.88 -9.55
N TYR A 168 -4.23 -14.23 -10.12
CA TYR A 168 -4.14 -15.30 -11.12
C TYR A 168 -4.33 -16.69 -10.52
N THR A 169 -3.84 -16.92 -9.29
CA THR A 169 -4.07 -18.20 -8.58
C THR A 169 -5.53 -18.36 -8.14
N LEU A 170 -6.20 -17.25 -7.78
CA LEU A 170 -7.63 -17.27 -7.46
C LEU A 170 -8.46 -17.51 -8.72
N LEU A 171 -8.10 -16.87 -9.85
CA LEU A 171 -8.74 -17.13 -11.14
C LEU A 171 -8.57 -18.57 -11.59
N ALA A 172 -7.38 -19.16 -11.44
CA ALA A 172 -7.17 -20.57 -11.76
C ALA A 172 -8.06 -21.49 -10.92
N ALA A 173 -8.14 -21.23 -9.61
CA ALA A 173 -9.02 -21.99 -8.73
C ALA A 173 -10.50 -21.83 -9.08
N ASP A 174 -10.97 -20.64 -9.47
CA ASP A 174 -12.34 -20.45 -9.95
C ASP A 174 -12.60 -21.22 -11.25
N THR A 175 -11.66 -21.19 -12.20
CA THR A 175 -11.78 -21.90 -13.48
C THR A 175 -11.83 -23.41 -13.31
N SER A 176 -11.06 -23.97 -12.37
CA SER A 176 -11.07 -25.42 -12.10
C SER A 176 -12.10 -25.85 -11.05
N ASN A 177 -12.91 -24.92 -10.51
CA ASN A 177 -13.77 -25.14 -9.35
C ASN A 177 -13.02 -25.70 -8.10
N SER A 178 -11.76 -25.30 -7.93
CA SER A 178 -10.90 -25.69 -6.81
C SER A 178 -11.03 -24.73 -5.62
N PRO A 179 -10.62 -25.15 -4.41
CA PRO A 179 -10.44 -24.26 -3.27
C PRO A 179 -9.35 -23.20 -3.53
N TYR A 180 -9.46 -22.05 -2.86
CA TYR A 180 -8.42 -21.01 -2.91
C TYR A 180 -7.12 -21.41 -2.20
N PRO A 181 -5.97 -20.83 -2.62
CA PRO A 181 -4.69 -21.09 -1.99
C PRO A 181 -4.74 -20.91 -0.47
N LYS A 182 -4.13 -21.84 0.26
CA LYS A 182 -4.08 -21.80 1.72
C LYS A 182 -3.45 -20.49 2.21
N THR A 183 -4.07 -19.91 3.25
CA THR A 183 -3.62 -18.68 3.90
C THR A 183 -3.61 -18.87 5.40
N ILE A 184 -2.73 -18.15 6.10
CA ILE A 184 -2.56 -18.28 7.54
C ILE A 184 -3.22 -17.09 8.24
N THR A 185 -4.10 -17.37 9.21
CA THR A 185 -4.76 -16.35 10.04
C THR A 185 -4.54 -16.70 11.50
N GLN A 186 -3.58 -16.04 12.13
CA GLN A 186 -3.36 -16.15 13.58
C GLN A 186 -4.43 -15.38 14.34
N ARG A 187 -4.73 -15.90 15.53
CA ARG A 187 -5.48 -15.21 16.57
C ARG A 187 -4.64 -15.27 17.83
N PHE A 188 -4.40 -14.11 18.43
CA PHE A 188 -3.67 -14.00 19.68
C PHE A 188 -4.58 -13.39 20.75
N LYS A 189 -4.18 -13.54 22.02
CA LYS A 189 -4.82 -12.83 23.13
C LYS A 189 -4.52 -11.33 22.99
N TYR A 190 -5.46 -10.50 23.47
CA TYR A 190 -5.24 -9.07 23.65
C TYR A 190 -4.27 -8.85 24.80
N TYR A 191 -3.41 -7.84 24.70
CA TYR A 191 -2.45 -7.51 25.75
C TYR A 191 -2.97 -6.40 26.67
N ASP A 192 -2.66 -6.49 27.97
CA ASP A 192 -2.96 -5.41 28.91
C ASP A 192 -1.94 -4.26 28.82
N LYS A 193 -2.45 -3.04 28.73
CA LYS A 193 -1.97 -1.93 27.87
C LYS A 193 -0.74 -1.14 28.34
N LYS A 194 0.04 -1.56 29.34
CA LYS A 194 0.96 -0.60 29.99
C LYS A 194 2.34 -0.38 29.32
N ASN A 195 2.91 -1.33 28.57
CA ASN A 195 4.35 -1.22 28.20
C ASN A 195 4.74 -1.43 26.73
N PHE A 196 3.83 -1.74 25.80
CA PHE A 196 4.21 -2.10 24.42
C PHE A 196 3.90 -0.99 23.39
N LYS A 197 4.94 -0.43 22.77
CA LYS A 197 4.89 0.74 21.86
C LYS A 197 5.00 0.36 20.36
N ASP A 198 4.09 -0.47 19.84
CA ASP A 198 4.10 -0.92 18.43
C ASP A 198 3.71 0.16 17.41
N ASN A 199 3.19 1.28 17.92
CA ASN A 199 2.89 2.48 17.15
C ASN A 199 4.06 3.47 17.11
N ASN A 200 5.24 3.13 17.65
CA ASN A 200 6.41 3.99 17.62
C ASN A 200 7.32 3.67 16.40
N PRO A 201 7.48 4.60 15.43
CA PRO A 201 8.34 4.37 14.27
C PRO A 201 9.81 4.13 14.62
N ILE A 202 10.29 4.64 15.76
CA ILE A 202 11.66 4.38 16.23
C ILE A 202 11.82 2.90 16.61
N THR A 203 10.84 2.32 17.32
CA THR A 203 10.82 0.89 17.63
C THR A 203 10.84 0.06 16.36
N TRP A 204 10.01 0.43 15.37
CA TRP A 204 9.96 -0.26 14.08
C TRP A 204 11.28 -0.16 13.29
N ALA A 205 11.93 1.00 13.30
CA ALA A 205 13.25 1.18 12.71
C ALA A 205 14.29 0.25 13.35
N THR A 206 14.29 0.14 14.68
CA THR A 206 15.16 -0.76 15.44
C THR A 206 14.92 -2.23 15.10
N ILE A 207 13.65 -2.65 14.99
CA ILE A 207 13.30 -4.02 14.58
C ILE A 207 13.86 -4.31 13.18
N LYS A 208 13.63 -3.43 12.20
CA LYS A 208 14.16 -3.61 10.83
C LYS A 208 15.68 -3.64 10.79
N HIS A 209 16.35 -2.82 11.62
CA HIS A 209 17.80 -2.84 11.69
C HIS A 209 18.31 -4.18 12.22
N LYS A 210 17.72 -4.70 13.31
CA LYS A 210 18.03 -6.03 13.84
C LYS A 210 17.80 -7.11 12.77
N MET A 211 16.70 -7.07 12.04
CA MET A 211 16.37 -8.06 11.01
C MET A 211 17.45 -8.20 9.92
N ASN A 212 18.22 -7.14 9.62
CA ASN A 212 19.22 -7.19 8.55
C ASN A 212 20.42 -8.10 8.88
N SER A 213 20.66 -8.40 10.15
CA SER A 213 21.78 -9.22 10.61
C SER A 213 21.36 -10.60 11.14
N LEU A 214 20.08 -10.96 11.04
CA LEU A 214 19.54 -12.21 11.58
C LEU A 214 19.28 -13.24 10.49
N SER A 215 19.51 -14.52 10.81
CA SER A 215 19.08 -15.64 9.99
C SER A 215 17.54 -15.77 9.96
N ASN A 216 17.01 -16.52 9.00
CA ASN A 216 15.57 -16.77 8.91
C ASN A 216 15.00 -17.41 10.19
N SER A 217 15.74 -18.31 10.85
CA SER A 217 15.34 -18.89 12.14
C SER A 217 15.30 -17.84 13.25
N GLN A 218 16.33 -17.00 13.35
CA GLN A 218 16.39 -15.93 14.34
C GLN A 218 15.31 -14.86 14.13
N ILE A 219 14.97 -14.51 12.88
CA ILE A 219 13.83 -13.63 12.57
C ILE A 219 12.51 -14.27 13.01
N SER A 220 12.37 -15.59 12.85
CA SER A 220 11.20 -16.32 13.33
C SER A 220 11.09 -16.24 14.86
N ASN A 221 12.19 -16.43 15.60
CA ASN A 221 12.20 -16.32 17.06
C ASN A 221 11.92 -14.88 17.52
N LEU A 222 12.47 -13.88 16.81
CA LEU A 222 12.16 -12.47 17.07
C LEU A 222 10.66 -12.17 16.94
N ALA A 223 9.96 -12.86 16.03
CA ALA A 223 8.52 -12.69 15.87
C ALA A 223 7.73 -13.09 17.11
N ASP A 224 8.22 -14.07 17.89
CA ASP A 224 7.47 -14.63 19.02
C ASP A 224 7.29 -13.63 20.18
N ASN A 225 8.10 -12.57 20.20
CA ASN A 225 7.94 -11.41 21.08
C ASN A 225 6.72 -10.52 20.75
N TYR A 226 6.05 -10.77 19.61
CA TYR A 226 4.92 -9.98 19.10
C TYR A 226 3.66 -10.84 18.96
N THR A 227 3.47 -11.83 19.84
CA THR A 227 2.33 -12.76 19.83
C THR A 227 1.09 -12.19 20.51
N TYR A 228 0.77 -10.91 20.21
CA TYR A 228 -0.40 -10.19 20.71
C TYR A 228 -1.23 -9.63 19.56
N GLN A 229 -2.50 -9.37 19.81
CA GLN A 229 -3.41 -8.89 18.76
C GLN A 229 -3.05 -7.48 18.28
N GLU A 230 -2.56 -6.62 19.17
CA GLU A 230 -2.10 -5.26 18.88
C GLU A 230 -0.83 -5.24 18.02
N SER A 231 0.00 -6.28 18.13
CA SER A 231 1.33 -6.40 17.53
C SER A 231 1.38 -7.38 16.35
N ILE A 232 0.23 -7.98 15.99
CA ILE A 232 0.13 -9.03 14.97
C ILE A 232 0.64 -8.59 13.58
N GLY A 233 0.59 -7.30 13.27
CA GLY A 233 1.20 -6.75 12.05
C GLY A 233 2.71 -6.94 12.01
N ILE A 234 3.40 -6.69 13.13
CA ILE A 234 4.84 -6.91 13.27
C ILE A 234 5.14 -8.42 13.24
N TYR A 235 4.39 -9.23 13.99
CA TYR A 235 4.53 -10.69 14.00
C TYR A 235 4.43 -11.29 12.59
N THR A 236 3.35 -10.97 11.88
CA THR A 236 3.11 -11.55 10.55
C THR A 236 4.11 -11.03 9.51
N TYR A 237 4.60 -9.79 9.65
CA TYR A 237 5.70 -9.28 8.83
C TYR A 237 6.98 -10.09 9.04
N LEU A 238 7.37 -10.32 10.30
CA LEU A 238 8.57 -11.08 10.65
C LEU A 238 8.47 -12.54 10.20
N LYS A 239 7.35 -13.22 10.49
CA LYS A 239 7.14 -14.61 10.05
C LYS A 239 7.06 -14.73 8.52
N ALA A 240 6.53 -13.74 7.81
CA ALA A 240 6.56 -13.71 6.35
C ALA A 240 8.01 -13.61 5.86
N LYS A 241 8.80 -12.69 6.41
CA LYS A 241 10.22 -12.52 6.07
C LYS A 241 11.03 -13.78 6.36
N ALA A 242 10.88 -14.38 7.53
CA ALA A 242 11.55 -15.62 7.95
C ALA A 242 11.26 -16.80 7.01
N SER A 243 10.11 -16.80 6.34
CA SER A 243 9.75 -17.83 5.36
C SER A 243 10.16 -17.51 3.92
N ASP A 244 10.97 -16.46 3.70
CA ASP A 244 11.24 -15.87 2.39
C ASP A 244 9.95 -15.55 1.60
N TYR A 245 8.91 -15.12 2.33
CA TYR A 245 7.57 -14.83 1.81
C TYR A 245 6.86 -16.03 1.15
N LYS A 246 7.27 -17.27 1.45
CA LYS A 246 6.58 -18.49 1.01
C LYS A 246 5.30 -18.75 1.82
N LYS A 247 5.23 -18.27 3.06
CA LYS A 247 4.02 -18.32 3.89
C LYS A 247 3.22 -17.02 3.78
N SER A 248 1.90 -17.14 3.57
CA SER A 248 1.01 -16.00 3.31
C SER A 248 0.06 -15.73 4.46
N TYR A 249 0.34 -14.66 5.21
CA TYR A 249 -0.43 -14.25 6.38
C TYR A 249 -1.53 -13.25 6.04
N PHE A 250 -2.70 -13.44 6.65
CA PHE A 250 -3.92 -12.65 6.53
C PHE A 250 -4.56 -12.48 7.92
N PRO A 251 -3.93 -11.70 8.82
CA PRO A 251 -4.48 -11.44 10.15
C PRO A 251 -5.69 -10.50 10.07
N MET A 252 -6.51 -10.48 11.11
CA MET A 252 -7.66 -9.57 11.24
C MET A 252 -7.59 -8.80 12.59
N PRO A 253 -6.62 -7.88 12.77
CA PRO A 253 -6.53 -7.06 13.97
C PRO A 253 -7.64 -6.00 14.05
N TYR A 254 -7.79 -5.39 15.23
CA TYR A 254 -8.67 -4.22 15.48
C TYR A 254 -10.12 -4.44 15.00
N ARG A 255 -10.68 -5.62 15.30
CA ARG A 255 -12.06 -5.98 14.89
C ARG A 255 -13.12 -5.12 15.56
N ASP A 256 -12.83 -4.64 16.76
CA ASP A 256 -13.70 -3.85 17.62
C ASP A 256 -14.08 -2.50 16.99
N ILE A 257 -13.13 -1.74 16.41
CA ILE A 257 -13.46 -0.48 15.72
C ILE A 257 -14.24 -0.69 14.41
N MET A 258 -14.16 -1.89 13.84
CA MET A 258 -14.83 -2.22 12.58
C MET A 258 -16.12 -3.03 12.76
N LYS A 259 -16.53 -3.32 14.00
CA LYS A 259 -17.58 -4.29 14.31
C LYS A 259 -18.93 -3.94 13.66
N ASP A 260 -19.24 -2.65 13.58
CA ASP A 260 -20.51 -2.13 13.05
C ASP A 260 -20.43 -1.81 11.55
N LEU A 261 -19.26 -1.95 10.93
CA LEU A 261 -19.10 -1.73 9.49
C LEU A 261 -19.61 -2.93 8.69
N PRO A 262 -20.22 -2.72 7.50
CA PRO A 262 -20.59 -3.82 6.62
C PRO A 262 -19.40 -4.73 6.29
N LEU A 263 -19.61 -6.06 6.19
CA LEU A 263 -18.52 -7.02 5.94
C LEU A 263 -17.68 -6.69 4.70
N ARG A 264 -18.30 -6.15 3.63
CA ARG A 264 -17.59 -5.67 2.43
C ARG A 264 -16.67 -4.48 2.75
N ARG A 265 -17.10 -3.55 3.61
CA ARG A 265 -16.24 -2.44 4.07
C ARG A 265 -15.08 -2.96 4.92
N GLN A 266 -15.34 -3.86 5.85
CA GLN A 266 -14.29 -4.50 6.66
C GLN A 266 -13.25 -5.21 5.79
N ALA A 267 -13.70 -6.03 4.82
CA ALA A 267 -12.83 -6.73 3.89
C ALA A 267 -11.95 -5.77 3.08
N LEU A 268 -12.49 -4.62 2.66
CA LEU A 268 -11.76 -3.62 1.89
C LEU A 268 -10.68 -2.93 2.74
N ILE A 269 -11.01 -2.55 3.98
CA ILE A 269 -10.04 -1.98 4.94
C ILE A 269 -8.92 -2.98 5.20
N TYR A 270 -9.25 -4.25 5.50
CA TYR A 270 -8.25 -5.30 5.67
C TYR A 270 -7.39 -5.53 4.42
N ALA A 271 -8.00 -5.49 3.23
CA ALA A 271 -7.29 -5.69 1.96
C ALA A 271 -6.27 -4.58 1.67
N ILE A 272 -6.66 -3.32 1.95
CA ILE A 272 -5.80 -2.14 1.82
C ILE A 272 -4.71 -2.16 2.88
N ALA A 273 -5.04 -2.30 4.16
CA ALA A 273 -4.07 -2.35 5.26
C ALA A 273 -3.00 -3.44 5.05
N ARG A 274 -3.43 -4.63 4.59
CA ARG A 274 -2.52 -5.71 4.22
C ARG A 274 -1.56 -5.27 3.13
N GLN A 275 -2.05 -4.61 2.08
CA GLN A 275 -1.24 -4.19 0.95
C GLN A 275 -0.33 -3.01 1.28
N GLU A 276 -0.79 -2.07 2.09
CA GLU A 276 -0.09 -0.83 2.46
C GLU A 276 1.06 -1.08 3.43
N SER A 277 0.82 -1.80 4.52
CA SER A 277 1.82 -1.92 5.59
C SER A 277 1.99 -3.32 6.16
N ARG A 278 1.21 -4.31 5.68
CA ARG A 278 1.05 -5.61 6.37
C ARG A 278 0.61 -5.42 7.83
N PHE A 279 -0.28 -4.45 8.07
CA PHE A 279 -0.80 -4.09 9.39
C PHE A 279 0.21 -3.52 10.38
N VAL A 280 1.44 -3.20 9.98
CA VAL A 280 2.41 -2.55 10.88
C VAL A 280 1.92 -1.12 11.19
N PRO A 281 1.57 -0.79 12.44
CA PRO A 281 1.02 0.53 12.79
C PRO A 281 2.00 1.66 12.54
N ALA A 282 3.27 1.45 12.93
CA ALA A 282 4.34 2.44 12.84
C ALA A 282 4.99 2.58 11.44
N SER A 283 4.35 2.09 10.38
CA SER A 283 4.94 2.07 9.03
C SER A 283 5.09 3.47 8.45
N VAL A 284 6.27 3.75 7.87
CA VAL A 284 6.57 5.00 7.15
C VAL A 284 7.10 4.68 5.75
N SER A 285 6.46 5.25 4.72
CA SER A 285 6.93 5.10 3.34
C SER A 285 8.09 6.04 3.01
N ARG A 286 8.81 5.74 1.92
CA ARG A 286 9.85 6.64 1.37
C ARG A 286 9.32 8.03 1.00
N SER A 287 8.01 8.17 0.75
CA SER A 287 7.33 9.45 0.45
C SER A 287 6.67 10.06 1.69
N PHE A 288 6.89 9.45 2.87
CA PHE A 288 6.30 9.78 4.15
C PHE A 288 4.79 9.60 4.19
N ALA A 289 4.29 8.51 3.61
CA ALA A 289 2.96 7.99 3.91
C ALA A 289 3.01 7.27 5.28
N LEU A 290 2.01 7.47 6.11
CA LEU A 290 2.08 7.17 7.56
C LEU A 290 1.02 6.16 7.98
N GLY A 291 1.36 5.33 8.95
CA GLY A 291 0.40 4.45 9.58
C GLY A 291 0.17 3.15 8.81
N MET A 292 -0.63 2.26 9.40
CA MET A 292 -0.99 1.00 8.72
C MET A 292 -1.79 1.20 7.43
N MET A 293 -2.43 2.36 7.27
CA MET A 293 -3.22 2.73 6.10
C MET A 293 -2.47 3.64 5.12
N GLN A 294 -1.20 3.97 5.42
CA GLN A 294 -0.29 4.76 4.57
C GLN A 294 -0.91 6.07 4.05
N PHE A 295 -1.45 6.88 4.96
CA PHE A 295 -1.98 8.20 4.60
C PHE A 295 -0.86 9.21 4.34
N MET A 296 -1.01 9.97 3.25
CA MET A 296 -0.09 11.05 2.93
C MET A 296 -0.38 12.30 3.78
N PRO A 297 0.64 13.06 4.23
CA PRO A 297 0.49 14.25 5.07
C PRO A 297 -0.51 15.30 4.59
N PHE A 298 -0.66 15.49 3.29
CA PHE A 298 -1.66 16.44 2.76
C PHE A 298 -3.09 15.94 2.97
N LEU A 299 -3.32 14.62 2.83
CA LEU A 299 -4.63 14.00 3.01
C LEU A 299 -5.00 13.93 4.49
N ILE A 300 -4.02 13.65 5.37
CA ILE A 300 -4.22 13.70 6.83
C ILE A 300 -4.69 15.11 7.24
N LYS A 301 -4.04 16.16 6.73
CA LYS A 301 -4.43 17.56 7.00
C LYS A 301 -5.84 17.88 6.53
N ASP A 302 -6.19 17.45 5.32
CA ASP A 302 -7.52 17.66 4.75
C ASP A 302 -8.62 16.96 5.58
N ILE A 303 -8.43 15.68 5.90
CA ILE A 303 -9.41 14.91 6.68
C ILE A 303 -9.50 15.43 8.12
N ALA A 304 -8.36 15.73 8.77
CA ALA A 304 -8.35 16.28 10.11
C ALA A 304 -9.13 17.61 10.19
N LYS A 305 -8.94 18.50 9.21
CA LYS A 305 -9.71 19.74 9.11
C LYS A 305 -11.21 19.47 8.97
N LYS A 306 -11.60 18.56 8.08
CA LYS A 306 -13.01 18.20 7.84
C LYS A 306 -13.69 17.56 9.06
N LYS A 307 -12.92 16.86 9.90
CA LYS A 307 -13.42 16.22 11.13
C LYS A 307 -13.25 17.08 12.40
N GLY A 308 -12.76 18.32 12.29
CA GLY A 308 -12.52 19.18 13.45
C GLY A 308 -11.37 18.72 14.35
N TYR A 309 -10.48 17.87 13.87
CA TYR A 309 -9.34 17.37 14.64
C TYR A 309 -8.16 18.34 14.64
N LYS A 310 -7.55 18.50 15.81
CA LYS A 310 -6.23 19.13 15.92
C LYS A 310 -5.21 18.37 15.09
N MET A 311 -4.47 19.10 14.25
CA MET A 311 -3.52 18.53 13.31
C MET A 311 -2.31 17.89 13.99
N ASP A 312 -2.22 16.56 13.95
CA ASP A 312 -1.02 15.81 14.32
C ASP A 312 -0.81 14.61 13.38
N LEU A 313 0.35 14.55 12.73
CA LEU A 313 0.69 13.49 11.79
C LEU A 313 1.00 12.16 12.51
N ASP A 314 1.55 12.21 13.73
CA ASP A 314 1.94 11.00 14.48
C ASP A 314 0.70 10.21 14.92
N LYS A 315 -0.49 10.84 14.97
CA LYS A 315 -1.76 10.14 15.24
C LYS A 315 -2.07 9.03 14.24
N MET A 316 -1.52 9.07 13.02
CA MET A 316 -1.69 7.99 12.04
C MET A 316 -1.00 6.69 12.43
N PHE A 317 -0.07 6.71 13.38
CA PHE A 317 0.49 5.48 13.91
C PHE A 317 -0.45 4.78 14.91
N ASN A 318 -1.49 5.46 15.39
CA ASN A 318 -2.58 4.81 16.13
C ASN A 318 -3.51 4.07 15.13
N PRO A 319 -3.63 2.73 15.21
CA PRO A 319 -4.48 1.94 14.33
C PRO A 319 -5.94 2.41 14.26
N TYR A 320 -6.50 2.83 15.40
CA TYR A 320 -7.90 3.25 15.49
C TYR A 320 -8.14 4.51 14.65
N VAL A 321 -7.26 5.51 14.80
CA VAL A 321 -7.33 6.75 14.00
C VAL A 321 -7.05 6.46 12.53
N ALA A 322 -6.10 5.57 12.23
CA ALA A 322 -5.79 5.20 10.85
C ALA A 322 -6.97 4.50 10.15
N ILE A 323 -7.69 3.62 10.85
CA ILE A 323 -8.89 2.94 10.34
C ILE A 323 -10.04 3.93 10.17
N GLU A 324 -10.26 4.82 11.14
CA GLU A 324 -11.27 5.88 11.04
C GLU A 324 -11.03 6.79 9.80
N PHE A 325 -9.77 7.19 9.58
CA PHE A 325 -9.41 8.01 8.41
C PHE A 325 -9.58 7.23 7.10
N ALA A 326 -9.24 5.93 7.10
CA ALA A 326 -9.45 5.06 5.96
C ALA A 326 -10.93 4.92 5.62
N ASP A 327 -11.78 4.66 6.61
CA ASP A 327 -13.22 4.50 6.42
C ASP A 327 -13.84 5.78 5.84
N TYR A 328 -13.51 6.94 6.42
CA TYR A 328 -13.93 8.24 5.90
C TYR A 328 -13.46 8.49 4.46
N HIS A 329 -12.21 8.16 4.13
CA HIS A 329 -11.70 8.32 2.77
C HIS A 329 -12.37 7.35 1.79
N LEU A 330 -12.66 6.13 2.22
CA LEU A 330 -13.36 5.13 1.41
C LEU A 330 -14.80 5.55 1.13
N ASP A 331 -15.50 6.21 2.05
CA ASP A 331 -16.81 6.83 1.76
C ASP A 331 -16.73 7.82 0.63
N TYR A 332 -15.72 8.70 0.64
CA TYR A 332 -15.50 9.64 -0.44
C TYR A 332 -15.27 8.93 -1.79
N LEU A 333 -14.45 7.88 -1.83
CA LEU A 333 -14.20 7.13 -3.06
C LEU A 333 -15.45 6.38 -3.56
N ASN A 334 -16.21 5.77 -2.64
CA ASN A 334 -17.40 4.99 -2.94
C ASN A 334 -18.57 5.83 -3.48
N LYS A 335 -18.55 7.17 -3.30
CA LYS A 335 -19.48 8.08 -4.00
C LYS A 335 -19.36 8.02 -5.53
N TYR A 336 -18.23 7.54 -6.05
CA TYR A 336 -17.91 7.55 -7.47
C TYR A 336 -17.52 6.19 -8.04
N LEU A 337 -16.98 5.30 -7.21
CA LEU A 337 -16.41 4.01 -7.63
C LEU A 337 -17.03 2.90 -6.79
N TYR A 338 -17.71 1.95 -7.45
CA TYR A 338 -18.42 0.86 -6.76
C TYR A 338 -17.56 -0.40 -6.72
N HIS A 339 -16.76 -0.63 -7.77
CA HIS A 339 -15.95 -1.84 -7.88
C HIS A 339 -14.64 -1.73 -7.07
N PRO A 340 -14.29 -2.71 -6.22
CA PRO A 340 -13.15 -2.64 -5.29
C PRO A 340 -11.81 -2.45 -6.00
N LEU A 341 -11.64 -2.95 -7.23
CA LEU A 341 -10.43 -2.71 -8.02
C LEU A 341 -10.21 -1.22 -8.32
N PHE A 342 -11.28 -0.49 -8.67
CA PHE A 342 -11.17 0.93 -9.01
C PHE A 342 -11.00 1.78 -7.76
N VAL A 343 -11.67 1.42 -6.67
CA VAL A 343 -11.42 2.02 -5.35
C VAL A 343 -9.94 1.86 -4.97
N ALA A 344 -9.36 0.67 -5.14
CA ALA A 344 -7.94 0.44 -4.90
C ALA A 344 -7.02 1.29 -5.81
N TYR A 345 -7.36 1.45 -7.10
CA TYR A 345 -6.62 2.35 -7.99
C TYR A 345 -6.69 3.80 -7.51
N ALA A 346 -7.86 4.27 -7.06
CA ALA A 346 -8.04 5.63 -6.58
C ALA A 346 -7.38 5.88 -5.22
N TYR A 347 -7.38 4.89 -4.33
CA TYR A 347 -6.68 4.97 -3.04
C TYR A 347 -5.17 5.15 -3.24
N ASN A 348 -4.55 4.38 -4.14
CA ASN A 348 -3.12 4.46 -4.41
C ASN A 348 -2.72 5.62 -5.34
N GLY A 349 -3.42 5.74 -6.48
CA GLY A 349 -3.05 6.65 -7.58
C GLY A 349 -3.84 7.97 -7.60
N GLY A 350 -4.85 8.11 -6.74
CA GLY A 350 -5.78 9.25 -6.73
C GLY A 350 -6.94 9.08 -7.70
N ILE A 351 -8.13 9.54 -7.27
CA ILE A 351 -9.38 9.42 -8.05
C ILE A 351 -9.33 10.09 -9.43
N GLY A 352 -8.61 11.21 -9.57
CA GLY A 352 -8.46 11.91 -10.84
C GLY A 352 -7.70 11.09 -11.89
N PHE A 353 -6.67 10.35 -11.46
CA PHE A 353 -5.97 9.40 -12.33
C PHE A 353 -6.90 8.24 -12.72
N THR A 354 -7.60 7.65 -11.75
CA THR A 354 -8.51 6.52 -11.98
C THR A 354 -9.62 6.91 -12.94
N LYS A 355 -10.28 8.06 -12.73
CA LYS A 355 -11.30 8.61 -13.62
C LYS A 355 -10.81 8.73 -15.06
N ARG A 356 -9.64 9.37 -15.28
CA ARG A 356 -9.07 9.51 -16.62
C ARG A 356 -8.74 8.16 -17.26
N HIS A 357 -8.27 7.19 -16.47
CA HIS A 357 -7.94 5.87 -16.97
C HIS A 357 -9.19 5.10 -17.41
N ILE A 358 -10.25 5.06 -16.60
CA ILE A 358 -11.44 4.27 -16.93
C ILE A 358 -12.31 4.92 -18.02
N LEU A 359 -12.33 6.26 -18.12
CA LEU A 359 -13.06 6.98 -19.19
C LEU A 359 -12.47 6.74 -20.58
N ASN A 360 -11.23 6.24 -20.68
CA ASN A 360 -10.69 5.83 -21.96
C ASN A 360 -11.50 4.67 -22.55
N ASN A 361 -12.05 4.84 -23.75
CA ASN A 361 -12.89 3.84 -24.43
C ASN A 361 -12.16 2.53 -24.74
N LYS A 362 -10.82 2.50 -24.69
CA LYS A 362 -10.00 1.28 -24.85
C LYS A 362 -9.84 0.47 -23.56
N HIS A 363 -10.41 0.92 -22.45
CA HIS A 363 -10.22 0.28 -21.14
C HIS A 363 -11.54 -0.16 -20.54
N PHE A 364 -11.58 -1.39 -20.02
CA PHE A 364 -12.71 -1.97 -19.30
C PHE A 364 -14.01 -1.89 -20.12
N ARG A 365 -13.96 -2.43 -21.33
CA ARG A 365 -15.10 -2.68 -22.23
C ARG A 365 -15.18 -4.16 -22.55
N HIS A 366 -16.27 -4.61 -23.16
CA HIS A 366 -16.36 -5.99 -23.62
C HIS A 366 -15.34 -6.27 -24.74
N GLY A 367 -14.73 -7.45 -24.68
CA GLY A 367 -13.72 -7.87 -25.64
C GLY A 367 -13.12 -9.22 -25.25
N LYS A 368 -12.56 -9.95 -26.23
CA LYS A 368 -12.10 -11.34 -26.08
C LYS A 368 -11.15 -11.58 -24.90
N TYR A 369 -10.29 -10.60 -24.58
CA TYR A 369 -9.33 -10.67 -23.48
C TYR A 369 -9.61 -9.65 -22.37
N GLU A 370 -10.75 -8.97 -22.43
CA GLU A 370 -11.16 -8.03 -21.40
C GLU A 370 -11.84 -8.76 -20.23
N PRO A 371 -11.78 -8.21 -19.00
CA PRO A 371 -11.09 -6.98 -18.60
C PRO A 371 -9.57 -7.17 -18.33
N TYR A 372 -9.05 -8.40 -18.49
CA TYR A 372 -7.66 -8.73 -18.14
C TYR A 372 -6.65 -7.86 -18.89
N MET A 373 -6.91 -7.60 -20.18
CA MET A 373 -6.06 -6.74 -21.01
C MET A 373 -5.99 -5.30 -20.48
N SER A 374 -7.13 -4.70 -20.11
CA SER A 374 -7.17 -3.38 -19.47
C SER A 374 -6.38 -3.35 -18.16
N MET A 375 -6.50 -4.41 -17.35
CA MET A 375 -5.76 -4.54 -16.11
C MET A 375 -4.25 -4.69 -16.32
N GLU A 376 -3.77 -5.22 -17.45
CA GLU A 376 -2.33 -5.29 -17.74
C GLU A 376 -1.76 -4.02 -18.38
N THR A 377 -2.58 -3.31 -19.16
CA THR A 377 -2.15 -2.19 -20.00
C THR A 377 -2.24 -0.83 -19.30
N MET A 378 -2.77 -0.76 -18.08
CA MET A 378 -2.70 0.45 -17.24
C MET A 378 -1.26 0.99 -17.16
N LYS A 379 -1.07 2.24 -17.60
CA LYS A 379 0.25 2.89 -17.69
C LYS A 379 0.93 3.08 -16.33
N ASN A 380 0.16 3.45 -15.30
CA ASN A 380 0.68 3.54 -13.94
C ASN A 380 0.93 2.13 -13.38
N VAL A 381 2.19 1.70 -13.42
CA VAL A 381 2.60 0.35 -12.98
C VAL A 381 2.34 0.13 -11.50
N GLU A 382 2.50 1.16 -10.66
CA GLU A 382 2.28 1.04 -9.21
C GLU A 382 0.81 0.77 -8.92
N ALA A 383 -0.09 1.64 -9.41
CA ALA A 383 -1.53 1.47 -9.25
C ALA A 383 -2.01 0.15 -9.85
N ARG A 384 -1.47 -0.24 -11.01
CA ARG A 384 -1.82 -1.49 -11.69
C ARG A 384 -1.56 -2.71 -10.83
N GLU A 385 -0.34 -2.84 -10.30
CA GLU A 385 0.03 -4.00 -9.47
C GLU A 385 -0.61 -3.90 -8.08
N TYR A 386 -0.82 -2.69 -7.56
CA TYR A 386 -1.52 -2.44 -6.31
C TYR A 386 -2.96 -2.94 -6.37
N GLY A 387 -3.74 -2.52 -7.38
CA GLY A 387 -5.15 -2.89 -7.50
C GLY A 387 -5.36 -4.39 -7.62
N LYS A 388 -4.52 -5.09 -8.39
CA LYS A 388 -4.58 -6.57 -8.48
C LYS A 388 -4.34 -7.26 -7.14
N LYS A 389 -3.41 -6.75 -6.33
CA LYS A 389 -3.13 -7.28 -4.99
C LYS A 389 -4.25 -6.98 -4.02
N VAL A 390 -4.77 -5.75 -4.02
CA VAL A 390 -5.92 -5.38 -3.16
C VAL A 390 -7.15 -6.19 -3.53
N LEU A 391 -7.46 -6.37 -4.82
CA LEU A 391 -8.59 -7.20 -5.24
C LEU A 391 -8.45 -8.65 -4.75
N ALA A 392 -7.28 -9.27 -4.95
CA ALA A 392 -7.04 -10.61 -4.42
C ALA A 392 -7.15 -10.68 -2.88
N ASN A 393 -6.62 -9.68 -2.18
CA ASN A 393 -6.75 -9.61 -0.72
C ASN A 393 -8.21 -9.45 -0.28
N TYR A 394 -8.97 -8.61 -0.98
CA TYR A 394 -10.36 -8.32 -0.70
C TYR A 394 -11.21 -9.59 -0.77
N ILE A 395 -11.06 -10.37 -1.85
CA ILE A 395 -11.74 -11.66 -1.99
C ILE A 395 -11.36 -12.62 -0.87
N ILE A 396 -10.08 -12.71 -0.50
CA ILE A 396 -9.64 -13.59 0.60
C ILE A 396 -10.25 -13.14 1.94
N TYR A 397 -10.33 -11.84 2.21
CA TYR A 397 -10.94 -11.33 3.44
C TYR A 397 -12.46 -11.48 3.47
N LEU A 398 -13.17 -11.32 2.34
CA LEU A 398 -14.60 -11.65 2.27
C LEU A 398 -14.85 -13.09 2.73
N ASN A 399 -14.12 -14.05 2.16
CA ASN A 399 -14.25 -15.46 2.54
C ASN A 399 -13.90 -15.70 4.03
N LYS A 400 -12.87 -15.03 4.57
CA LYS A 400 -12.51 -15.12 6.00
C LYS A 400 -13.53 -14.49 6.94
N LEU A 401 -14.31 -13.54 6.45
CA LEU A 401 -15.40 -12.89 7.17
C LEU A 401 -16.73 -13.64 7.02
N GLY A 402 -16.74 -14.83 6.41
CA GLY A 402 -17.95 -15.63 6.24
C GLY A 402 -18.82 -15.19 5.07
N MET A 403 -18.28 -14.43 4.11
CA MET A 403 -18.94 -14.09 2.84
C MET A 403 -18.26 -14.85 1.70
N PRO A 404 -18.72 -16.05 1.33
CA PRO A 404 -18.20 -16.80 0.20
C PRO A 404 -18.16 -15.95 -1.05
N SER A 405 -17.01 -15.87 -1.71
CA SER A 405 -16.83 -14.96 -2.84
C SER A 405 -15.79 -15.51 -3.82
N ARG A 406 -16.15 -15.49 -5.10
CA ARG A 406 -15.31 -15.92 -6.22
C ARG A 406 -14.81 -14.69 -6.98
N ILE A 407 -13.52 -14.62 -7.29
CA ILE A 407 -12.89 -13.47 -7.94
C ILE A 407 -13.43 -13.30 -9.37
N SER A 408 -13.81 -14.39 -10.04
CA SER A 408 -14.39 -14.39 -11.39
C SER A 408 -15.64 -13.51 -11.48
N SER A 409 -16.50 -13.51 -10.46
CA SER A 409 -17.70 -12.65 -10.40
C SER A 409 -17.35 -11.16 -10.44
N PHE A 410 -16.39 -10.73 -9.61
CA PHE A 410 -15.94 -9.34 -9.58
C PHE A 410 -15.24 -8.95 -10.89
N ILE A 411 -14.42 -9.86 -11.43
CA ILE A 411 -13.76 -9.63 -12.72
C ILE A 411 -14.81 -9.45 -13.83
N GLY A 412 -15.87 -10.26 -13.85
CA GLY A 412 -16.96 -10.14 -14.82
C GLY A 412 -17.63 -8.76 -14.84
N ASP A 413 -17.77 -8.12 -13.67
CA ASP A 413 -18.41 -6.81 -13.55
C ASP A 413 -17.56 -5.67 -14.16
N LEU A 414 -16.24 -5.82 -14.26
CA LEU A 414 -15.34 -4.74 -14.68
C LEU A 414 -15.62 -4.19 -16.08
N ALA A 415 -16.15 -5.03 -16.98
CA ALA A 415 -16.51 -4.61 -18.33
C ALA A 415 -17.87 -3.90 -18.40
N THR A 416 -18.64 -3.88 -17.31
CA THR A 416 -19.99 -3.31 -17.20
C THR A 416 -19.94 -1.99 -16.41
N PRO A 417 -19.91 -0.81 -17.07
CA PRO A 417 -19.72 0.47 -16.41
C PRO A 417 -20.64 0.74 -15.21
N SER A 418 -21.94 0.49 -15.36
CA SER A 418 -22.98 0.72 -14.33
C SER A 418 -22.73 -0.02 -13.02
N LYS A 419 -21.98 -1.14 -13.05
CA LYS A 419 -21.60 -1.91 -11.85
C LYS A 419 -20.31 -1.43 -11.19
N THR A 420 -19.60 -0.49 -11.80
CA THR A 420 -18.21 -0.21 -11.44
C THR A 420 -17.94 1.23 -11.04
N ASP A 421 -18.63 2.19 -11.64
CA ASP A 421 -18.41 3.60 -11.37
C ASP A 421 -19.58 4.49 -11.80
N LYS A 422 -19.56 5.74 -11.31
CA LYS A 422 -20.52 6.79 -11.63
C LYS A 422 -20.13 7.62 -12.86
N PHE A 423 -18.91 7.47 -13.36
CA PHE A 423 -18.35 8.35 -14.38
C PHE A 423 -18.77 7.93 -15.80
N ARG A 424 -18.83 6.62 -16.04
CA ARG A 424 -19.24 6.02 -17.30
C ARG A 424 -20.72 5.62 -17.16
N ARG A 425 -21.58 6.32 -17.88
CA ARG A 425 -22.99 5.96 -18.02
C ARG A 425 -23.18 5.13 -19.28
#